data_AF-A0A6N1DUP8-F1
#
_entry.id   AF-A0A6N1DUP8-F1
#
_cell.length_a   1.000
_cell.length_b   1.000
_cell.length_c   1.000
_cell.angle_alpha   90.00
_cell.angle_beta   90.00
_cell.angle_gamma   90.00
#
_symmetry.space_group_name_H-M   'P 1'
#
loop_
_entity.id
_entity.type
_entity.pdbx_description
1 polymer ?
#
loop_
_entity_poly.entity_id
_entity_poly.type
_entity_poly.pdbx_seq_one_letter_code
_entity_poly.pdbx_strand_id
1 'polypeptide(L)'
;MAQWVKAAGAAVVSAGTGIGGHFVNQRWDRVILFFALGLLWLGFGPTIGMWLIEPFEAQRYVRLLAIGMLVIWGVSVAVTVWDGYRGTRATIARWTPTGIVGALLLSLIGMGVGLQYANYYLRANAGPTEFGEAGSPSASLPFFHASVRYGGNTVYGDEPPPPGDGALVGRVLYEGKPAAGVELQLFLDERYQSAAVTTDADGRYRLAVEPGAWRVNGIQATAWRAKPAGEFLMVSGREPALGADGVAPRPTFPDRGLAVEVTADQPGTVPDIEIRPRVRLLVPDDTTPSVSWSEDALGWEPYPGAATYVLSLWHVSHEGQTTTYRPVLSRPVAETSLPLMALPSVEAEAVETEYSVTVKAYDAQGRFLSETPRFRTTFTVDDRMLLADEGGWPQAGDAVDAETLALRRTNMDRIKLIALLIDERMWEPAETLLARLEGPVDPGEREALEGYLRAEQGRCAESQTLFEAAKAAGKRCIPERYEAACANRPPC
;
A
#
# COMPACT_ATOMS: atom_id res chain seq x y z
N MET A 1 25.13 9.29 -63.39
CA MET A 1 25.77 9.82 -62.17
C MET A 1 24.78 10.52 -61.23
N ALA A 2 23.95 11.46 -61.70
CA ALA A 2 22.97 12.17 -60.84
C ALA A 2 21.94 11.27 -60.11
N GLN A 3 21.46 10.19 -60.74
CA GLN A 3 20.53 9.24 -60.11
C GLN A 3 21.18 8.45 -58.96
N TRP A 4 22.46 8.07 -59.11
CA TRP A 4 23.21 7.35 -58.08
C TRP A 4 23.46 8.22 -56.85
N VAL A 5 23.79 9.50 -57.05
CA VAL A 5 23.97 10.47 -55.96
C VAL A 5 22.66 10.69 -55.20
N LYS A 6 21.53 10.77 -55.91
CA LYS A 6 20.20 10.91 -55.27
C LYS A 6 19.79 9.65 -54.49
N ALA A 7 20.01 8.46 -55.06
CA ALA A 7 19.70 7.20 -54.39
C ALA A 7 20.57 6.99 -53.14
N ALA A 8 21.87 7.31 -53.21
CA ALA A 8 22.78 7.25 -52.06
C ALA A 8 22.37 8.25 -50.97
N GLY A 9 22.03 9.49 -51.34
CA GLY A 9 21.52 10.49 -50.39
C GLY A 9 20.23 10.06 -49.69
N ALA A 10 19.26 9.52 -50.43
CA ALA A 10 18.01 9.00 -49.85
C ALA A 10 18.25 7.79 -48.91
N ALA A 11 19.20 6.92 -49.25
CA ALA A 11 19.57 5.79 -48.40
C ALA A 11 20.18 6.24 -47.07
N VAL A 12 21.11 7.20 -47.10
CA VAL A 12 21.72 7.78 -45.89
C VAL A 12 20.67 8.45 -45.00
N VAL A 13 19.76 9.23 -45.60
CA VAL A 13 18.68 9.87 -44.83
C VAL A 13 17.70 8.84 -44.26
N SER A 14 17.37 7.75 -44.99
CA SER A 14 16.57 6.65 -44.45
C SER A 14 17.27 5.91 -43.32
N ALA A 15 18.58 5.70 -43.42
CA ALA A 15 19.33 5.07 -42.34
C ALA A 15 19.25 5.94 -41.07
N GLY A 16 19.42 7.27 -41.19
CA GLY A 16 19.33 8.15 -40.02
C GLY A 16 17.94 8.26 -39.37
N THR A 17 16.85 8.06 -40.14
CA THR A 17 15.49 8.42 -39.68
C THR A 17 14.45 7.30 -39.81
N GLY A 18 14.81 6.17 -40.41
CA GLY A 18 13.93 5.06 -40.74
C GLY A 18 12.97 5.30 -41.91
N ILE A 19 12.54 6.53 -42.14
CA ILE A 19 11.54 6.88 -43.17
C ILE A 19 11.96 8.03 -44.09
N GLY A 20 12.99 8.80 -43.74
CA GLY A 20 13.32 10.08 -44.37
C GLY A 20 13.75 9.98 -45.84
N GLY A 21 14.33 8.87 -46.31
CA GLY A 21 14.64 8.75 -47.73
C GLY A 21 13.43 8.48 -48.61
N HIS A 22 12.31 7.99 -48.07
CA HIS A 22 11.06 7.96 -48.82
C HIS A 22 10.55 9.37 -49.10
N PHE A 23 10.77 10.34 -48.20
CA PHE A 23 10.48 11.76 -48.45
C PHE A 23 11.39 12.35 -49.54
N VAL A 24 12.69 12.04 -49.51
CA VAL A 24 13.65 12.47 -50.54
C VAL A 24 13.29 11.90 -51.92
N ASN A 25 12.70 10.71 -51.94
CA ASN A 25 12.19 10.07 -53.15
C ASN A 25 10.75 10.49 -53.51
N GLN A 26 10.12 11.38 -52.73
CA GLN A 26 8.73 11.84 -52.90
C GLN A 26 7.70 10.70 -52.90
N ARG A 27 7.96 9.64 -52.12
CA ARG A 27 7.13 8.44 -51.98
C ARG A 27 6.36 8.46 -50.67
N TRP A 28 5.40 9.38 -50.58
CA TRP A 28 4.54 9.57 -49.41
C TRP A 28 3.76 8.31 -49.02
N ASP A 29 3.40 7.50 -50.00
CA ASP A 29 2.78 6.19 -49.83
C ASP A 29 3.59 5.25 -48.93
N ARG A 30 4.92 5.30 -49.02
CA ARG A 30 5.83 4.43 -48.25
C ARG A 30 6.15 4.97 -46.88
N VAL A 31 6.24 6.29 -46.76
CA VAL A 31 6.32 6.97 -45.46
C VAL A 31 5.16 6.53 -44.57
N ILE A 32 3.94 6.61 -45.09
CA ILE A 32 2.69 6.24 -44.40
C ILE A 32 2.74 4.77 -43.98
N LEU A 33 3.15 3.86 -44.87
CA LEU A 33 3.23 2.43 -44.57
C LEU A 33 4.22 2.10 -43.44
N PHE A 34 5.47 2.56 -43.52
CA PHE A 34 6.47 2.21 -42.51
C PHE A 34 6.23 2.89 -41.17
N PHE A 35 5.64 4.10 -41.18
CA PHE A 35 5.17 4.74 -39.96
C PHE A 35 4.04 3.95 -39.28
N ALA A 36 3.05 3.49 -40.06
CA ALA A 36 1.97 2.65 -39.55
C ALA A 36 2.49 1.33 -38.97
N LEU A 37 3.43 0.66 -39.65
CA LEU A 37 4.04 -0.57 -39.15
C LEU A 37 4.80 -0.35 -37.84
N GLY A 38 5.53 0.77 -37.71
CA GLY A 38 6.21 1.14 -36.47
C GLY A 38 5.25 1.35 -35.31
N LEU A 39 4.15 2.09 -35.53
CA LEU A 39 3.11 2.30 -34.52
C LEU A 39 2.40 1.00 -34.14
N LEU A 40 2.08 0.14 -35.11
CA LEU A 40 1.45 -1.14 -34.84
C LEU A 40 2.36 -2.04 -34.01
N TRP A 41 3.67 -2.08 -34.31
CA TRP A 41 4.63 -2.84 -33.53
C TRP A 41 4.77 -2.32 -32.10
N LEU A 42 4.81 -0.99 -31.90
CA LEU A 42 4.89 -0.39 -30.56
C LEU A 42 3.60 -0.54 -29.77
N GLY A 43 2.43 -0.51 -30.42
CA GLY A 43 1.13 -0.62 -29.76
C GLY A 43 0.68 -2.06 -29.50
N PHE A 44 0.89 -2.98 -30.44
CA PHE A 44 0.48 -4.39 -30.32
C PHE A 44 1.59 -5.33 -29.85
N GLY A 45 2.86 -4.96 -30.05
CA GLY A 45 4.00 -5.70 -29.52
C GLY A 45 3.91 -5.97 -28.01
N PRO A 46 3.50 -5.01 -27.16
CA PRO A 46 3.25 -5.23 -25.72
C PRO A 46 2.22 -6.28 -25.44
N THR A 47 1.10 -6.22 -26.14
CA THR A 47 0.02 -7.17 -25.97
C THR A 47 0.49 -8.57 -26.36
N ILE A 48 1.06 -8.74 -27.56
CA ILE A 48 1.55 -10.05 -28.03
C ILE A 48 2.67 -10.59 -27.13
N GLY A 49 3.59 -9.73 -26.67
CA GLY A 49 4.66 -10.12 -25.76
C GLY A 49 4.15 -10.59 -24.40
N MET A 50 3.13 -9.93 -23.83
CA MET A 50 2.47 -10.37 -22.60
C MET A 50 1.77 -11.72 -22.74
N TRP A 51 1.27 -12.07 -23.93
CA TRP A 51 0.63 -13.37 -24.19
C TRP A 51 1.63 -14.51 -24.44
N LEU A 52 2.83 -14.21 -24.95
CA LEU A 52 3.81 -15.22 -25.37
C LEU A 52 4.99 -15.41 -24.39
N ILE A 53 5.20 -14.45 -23.48
CA ILE A 53 6.33 -14.43 -22.56
C ILE A 53 5.77 -14.38 -21.16
N GLU A 54 6.21 -15.29 -20.29
CA GLU A 54 5.85 -15.24 -18.87
C GLU A 54 6.18 -13.86 -18.27
N PRO A 55 5.35 -13.36 -17.34
CA PRO A 55 5.31 -11.95 -16.94
C PRO A 55 6.58 -11.40 -16.25
N PHE A 56 7.66 -12.18 -16.12
CA PHE A 56 8.79 -11.83 -15.25
C PHE A 56 10.10 -11.45 -15.96
N GLU A 57 10.14 -11.35 -17.29
CA GLU A 57 11.37 -10.94 -17.99
C GLU A 57 11.21 -9.70 -18.88
N ALA A 58 11.00 -8.54 -18.24
CA ALA A 58 10.94 -7.24 -18.91
C ALA A 58 12.13 -6.97 -19.85
N GLN A 59 13.30 -7.52 -19.55
CA GLN A 59 14.48 -7.41 -20.40
C GLN A 59 14.35 -8.16 -21.74
N ARG A 60 13.76 -9.36 -21.76
CA ARG A 60 13.50 -10.10 -23.02
C ARG A 60 12.50 -9.37 -23.88
N TYR A 61 11.49 -8.78 -23.24
CA TYR A 61 10.45 -8.02 -23.90
C TYR A 61 11.02 -6.76 -24.62
N VAL A 62 11.86 -5.98 -23.94
CA VAL A 62 12.54 -4.81 -24.55
C VAL A 62 13.43 -5.23 -25.72
N ARG A 63 14.14 -6.36 -25.61
CA ARG A 63 14.98 -6.90 -26.71
C ARG A 63 14.14 -7.28 -27.92
N LEU A 64 12.99 -7.92 -27.73
CA LEU A 64 12.10 -8.30 -28.84
C LEU A 64 11.51 -7.06 -29.53
N LEU A 65 11.09 -6.05 -28.77
CA LEU A 65 10.64 -4.78 -29.35
C LEU A 65 11.74 -4.12 -30.20
N ALA A 66 12.97 -4.06 -29.66
CA ALA A 66 14.10 -3.47 -30.36
C ALA A 66 14.44 -4.24 -31.65
N ILE A 67 14.44 -5.58 -31.61
CA ILE A 67 14.68 -6.44 -32.78
C ILE A 67 13.62 -6.18 -33.86
N GLY A 68 12.34 -6.17 -33.51
CA GLY A 68 11.28 -5.92 -34.49
C GLY A 68 11.36 -4.53 -35.13
N MET A 69 11.71 -3.51 -34.35
CA MET A 69 11.91 -2.16 -34.87
C MET A 69 13.11 -2.09 -35.84
N LEU A 70 14.22 -2.77 -35.52
CA LEU A 70 15.38 -2.86 -36.40
C LEU A 70 15.06 -3.58 -37.72
N VAL A 71 14.22 -4.61 -37.68
CA VAL A 71 13.76 -5.31 -38.89
C VAL A 71 12.92 -4.39 -39.78
N ILE A 72 11.93 -3.69 -39.20
CA ILE A 72 11.09 -2.73 -39.94
C ILE A 72 11.95 -1.62 -40.57
N TRP A 73 12.90 -1.09 -39.80
CA TRP A 73 13.85 -0.08 -40.24
C TRP A 73 14.73 -0.58 -41.41
N GLY A 74 15.32 -1.77 -41.28
CA GLY A 74 16.16 -2.37 -42.32
C GLY A 74 15.41 -2.59 -43.63
N VAL A 75 14.17 -3.10 -43.55
CA VAL A 75 13.30 -3.27 -44.72
C VAL A 75 12.97 -1.92 -45.37
N SER A 76 12.68 -0.88 -44.58
CA SER A 76 12.42 0.46 -45.11
C SER A 76 13.59 1.02 -45.92
N VAL A 77 14.83 0.89 -45.40
CA VAL A 77 16.04 1.34 -46.10
C VAL A 77 16.23 0.57 -47.41
N ALA A 78 16.09 -0.75 -47.40
CA ALA A 78 16.22 -1.58 -48.60
C ALA A 78 15.21 -1.16 -49.68
N VAL A 79 13.97 -0.87 -49.27
CA VAL A 79 12.88 -0.42 -50.14
C VAL A 79 13.13 1.00 -50.69
N THR A 80 13.72 1.91 -49.91
CA THR A 80 14.16 3.24 -50.39
C THR A 80 15.23 3.11 -51.47
N VAL A 81 16.25 2.28 -51.21
CA VAL A 81 17.37 2.07 -52.13
C VAL A 81 16.87 1.51 -53.46
N TRP A 82 16.02 0.49 -53.40
CA TRP A 82 15.41 -0.13 -54.58
C TRP A 82 14.62 0.87 -55.44
N ASP A 83 13.86 1.76 -54.81
CA ASP A 83 13.11 2.79 -55.53
C ASP A 83 13.99 3.88 -56.13
N GLY A 84 15.06 4.27 -55.43
CA GLY A 84 16.06 5.19 -55.96
C GLY A 84 16.66 4.67 -57.27
N TYR A 85 16.89 3.35 -57.37
CA TYR A 85 17.43 2.71 -58.57
C TYR A 85 16.45 2.66 -59.74
N ARG A 86 15.15 2.42 -59.48
CA ARG A 86 14.16 2.25 -60.57
C ARG A 86 13.75 3.56 -61.23
N GLY A 87 14.18 4.71 -60.72
CA GLY A 87 13.97 6.02 -61.36
C GLY A 87 12.49 6.35 -61.58
N THR A 88 11.58 5.75 -60.81
CA THR A 88 10.14 5.93 -60.95
C THR A 88 9.78 7.38 -60.63
N ARG A 89 9.47 8.17 -61.66
CA ARG A 89 8.86 9.49 -61.50
C ARG A 89 7.47 9.30 -60.91
N ALA A 90 7.33 9.58 -59.61
CA ALA A 90 6.04 9.54 -58.95
C ALA A 90 5.14 10.62 -59.57
N THR A 91 4.08 10.19 -60.26
CA THR A 91 2.96 11.10 -60.53
C THR A 91 2.18 11.23 -59.23
N ILE A 92 2.16 12.45 -58.69
CA ILE A 92 1.69 12.79 -57.33
C ILE A 92 0.22 12.34 -57.07
N ALA A 93 -0.54 11.96 -58.09
CA ALA A 93 -1.98 11.71 -58.01
C ALA A 93 -2.44 10.24 -57.93
N ARG A 94 -1.55 9.23 -57.96
CA ARG A 94 -1.99 7.82 -57.86
C ARG A 94 -1.44 7.17 -56.58
N TRP A 95 -2.36 6.88 -55.65
CA TRP A 95 -2.08 6.00 -54.52
C TRP A 95 -1.62 4.64 -55.05
N THR A 96 -0.40 4.26 -54.70
CA THR A 96 0.10 2.92 -54.98
C THR A 96 -0.62 1.91 -54.07
N PRO A 97 -0.62 0.61 -54.41
CA PRO A 97 -1.12 -0.43 -53.52
C PRO A 97 -0.49 -0.36 -52.11
N THR A 98 0.79 0.02 -52.01
CA THR A 98 1.48 0.19 -50.72
C THR A 98 0.96 1.39 -49.92
N GLY A 99 0.60 2.48 -50.58
CA GLY A 99 -0.05 3.63 -49.93
C GLY A 99 -1.45 3.30 -49.43
N ILE A 100 -2.22 2.52 -50.20
CA ILE A 100 -3.55 2.05 -49.80
C ILE A 100 -3.43 1.16 -48.55
N VAL A 101 -2.51 0.21 -48.54
CA VAL A 101 -2.24 -0.63 -47.36
C VAL A 101 -1.79 0.21 -46.16
N GLY A 102 -0.89 1.19 -46.36
CA GLY A 102 -0.44 2.08 -45.30
C GLY A 102 -1.57 2.93 -44.69
N ALA A 103 -2.45 3.49 -45.53
CA ALA A 103 -3.62 4.24 -45.05
C ALA A 103 -4.62 3.34 -44.31
N LEU A 104 -4.87 2.12 -44.81
CA LEU A 104 -5.72 1.14 -44.12
C LEU A 104 -5.16 0.79 -42.73
N LEU A 105 -3.85 0.56 -42.62
CA LEU A 105 -3.18 0.28 -41.34
C LEU A 105 -3.29 1.46 -40.37
N LEU A 106 -3.06 2.70 -40.82
CA LEU A 106 -3.23 3.90 -39.99
C LEU A 106 -4.67 4.08 -39.52
N SER A 107 -5.66 3.80 -40.36
CA SER A 107 -7.07 3.81 -39.97
C SER A 107 -7.38 2.75 -38.91
N LEU A 108 -6.83 1.53 -39.04
CA LEU A 108 -6.99 0.47 -38.03
C LEU A 108 -6.30 0.81 -36.71
N ILE A 109 -5.11 1.42 -36.74
CA ILE A 109 -4.40 1.89 -35.55
C ILE A 109 -5.18 3.01 -34.88
N GLY A 110 -5.65 4.00 -35.65
CA GLY A 110 -6.48 5.09 -35.13
C GLY A 110 -7.77 4.57 -34.48
N MET A 111 -8.42 3.59 -35.11
CA MET A 111 -9.60 2.92 -34.54
C MET A 111 -9.24 2.14 -33.27
N GLY A 112 -8.12 1.42 -33.24
CA GLY A 112 -7.66 0.67 -32.07
C GLY A 112 -7.29 1.57 -30.89
N VAL A 113 -6.59 2.68 -31.14
CA VAL A 113 -6.27 3.71 -30.13
C VAL A 113 -7.56 4.38 -29.65
N GLY A 114 -8.48 4.71 -30.57
CA GLY A 114 -9.80 5.25 -30.22
C GLY A 114 -10.61 4.30 -29.34
N LEU A 115 -10.63 3.00 -29.65
CA LEU A 115 -11.27 1.96 -28.84
C LEU A 115 -10.60 1.76 -27.49
N GLN A 116 -9.26 1.75 -27.43
CA GLN A 116 -8.49 1.69 -26.18
C GLN A 116 -8.79 2.90 -25.30
N TYR A 117 -8.74 4.11 -25.86
CA TYR A 117 -9.02 5.33 -25.14
C TYR A 117 -10.47 5.41 -24.70
N ALA A 118 -11.42 5.02 -25.56
CA ALA A 118 -12.83 4.92 -25.19
C ALA A 118 -13.06 3.87 -24.09
N ASN A 119 -12.41 2.70 -24.14
CA ASN A 119 -12.48 1.69 -23.09
C ASN A 119 -11.85 2.18 -21.77
N TYR A 120 -10.71 2.88 -21.84
CA TYR A 120 -10.10 3.53 -20.67
C TYR A 120 -11.04 4.58 -20.07
N TYR A 121 -11.62 5.45 -20.91
CA TYR A 121 -12.53 6.50 -20.47
C TYR A 121 -13.84 5.93 -19.92
N LEU A 122 -14.38 4.89 -20.56
CA LEU A 122 -15.56 4.17 -20.07
C LEU A 122 -15.25 3.44 -18.76
N ARG A 123 -14.06 2.88 -18.56
CA ARG A 123 -13.66 2.27 -17.27
C ARG A 123 -13.38 3.30 -16.18
N ALA A 124 -12.87 4.47 -16.55
CA ALA A 124 -12.60 5.55 -15.61
C ALA A 124 -13.87 6.31 -15.20
N ASN A 125 -14.89 6.36 -16.07
CA ASN A 125 -16.12 7.15 -15.85
C ASN A 125 -17.41 6.34 -15.74
N ALA A 126 -17.41 5.05 -16.10
CA ALA A 126 -18.35 4.15 -15.45
C ALA A 126 -17.91 4.16 -13.98
N GLY A 127 -18.54 5.03 -13.18
CA GLY A 127 -18.41 5.01 -11.72
C GLY A 127 -18.45 3.57 -11.26
N PRO A 128 -17.64 3.23 -10.22
CA PRO A 128 -17.04 1.92 -10.01
C PRO A 128 -17.99 0.88 -10.55
N THR A 129 -17.67 0.32 -11.73
CA THR A 129 -18.43 -0.83 -12.22
C THR A 129 -18.53 -1.72 -11.02
N GLU A 130 -19.76 -1.89 -10.50
CA GLU A 130 -20.07 -2.99 -9.62
C GLU A 130 -19.40 -4.14 -10.34
N PHE A 131 -18.28 -4.59 -9.78
CA PHE A 131 -17.74 -5.87 -10.11
C PHE A 131 -18.87 -6.77 -9.65
N GLY A 132 -19.82 -7.02 -10.55
CA GLY A 132 -20.78 -8.06 -10.37
C GLY A 132 -19.96 -9.24 -9.89
N GLU A 133 -20.47 -9.84 -8.82
CA GLU A 133 -20.02 -11.03 -8.11
C GLU A 133 -19.68 -12.25 -8.99
N ALA A 134 -19.34 -12.07 -10.26
CA ALA A 134 -18.50 -12.96 -11.03
C ALA A 134 -17.08 -12.95 -10.45
N GLY A 135 -16.96 -13.56 -9.26
CA GLY A 135 -15.73 -13.96 -8.60
C GLY A 135 -14.57 -13.01 -8.85
N SER A 136 -14.38 -12.04 -7.94
CA SER A 136 -13.01 -11.75 -7.47
C SER A 136 -12.29 -13.08 -7.50
N PRO A 137 -11.24 -13.26 -8.34
CA PRO A 137 -10.53 -14.52 -8.40
C PRO A 137 -10.21 -14.80 -6.95
N SER A 138 -10.89 -15.85 -6.44
CA SER A 138 -10.93 -16.28 -5.05
C SER A 138 -9.77 -15.66 -4.34
N ALA A 139 -10.00 -14.69 -3.43
CA ALA A 139 -8.96 -14.19 -2.54
C ALA A 139 -8.18 -15.43 -2.14
N SER A 140 -6.98 -15.56 -2.70
CA SER A 140 -6.28 -16.84 -2.79
C SER A 140 -6.34 -17.42 -1.40
N LEU A 141 -6.91 -18.63 -1.23
CA LEU A 141 -7.01 -19.34 0.05
C LEU A 141 -5.86 -18.87 0.93
N PRO A 142 -6.13 -18.17 2.06
CA PRO A 142 -5.14 -17.34 2.71
C PRO A 142 -3.87 -18.17 2.86
N PHE A 143 -2.84 -17.84 2.08
CA PHE A 143 -1.62 -18.63 2.12
C PHE A 143 -1.16 -18.65 3.57
N PHE A 144 -0.73 -19.80 4.06
CA PHE A 144 -0.31 -19.99 5.45
C PHE A 144 0.60 -18.84 5.95
N HIS A 145 1.47 -18.33 5.08
CA HIS A 145 2.40 -17.23 5.31
C HIS A 145 1.74 -15.86 5.60
N ALA A 146 0.52 -15.60 5.14
CA ALA A 146 -0.15 -14.31 5.33
C ALA A 146 -0.64 -14.09 6.78
N SER A 147 -0.62 -15.12 7.62
CA SER A 147 -1.21 -15.10 8.98
C SER A 147 -0.23 -15.40 10.12
N VAL A 148 0.91 -16.04 9.82
CA VAL A 148 1.89 -16.50 10.82
C VAL A 148 3.21 -15.77 10.62
N ARG A 149 3.35 -14.60 11.24
CA ARG A 149 4.53 -13.74 11.18
C ARG A 149 4.85 -13.18 12.55
N TYR A 150 6.15 -13.08 12.85
CA TYR A 150 6.71 -12.36 13.99
C TYR A 150 7.60 -11.21 13.47
N GLY A 151 7.48 -10.01 14.06
CA GLY A 151 8.20 -8.80 13.61
C GLY A 151 7.55 -8.02 12.45
N GLY A 152 8.04 -6.80 12.19
CA GLY A 152 7.64 -5.85 11.13
C GLY A 152 8.81 -4.87 10.89
N ASN A 153 8.78 -3.83 10.05
CA ASN A 153 8.02 -3.55 8.83
C ASN A 153 8.48 -4.43 7.66
N THR A 154 7.60 -4.67 6.69
CA THR A 154 7.88 -5.32 5.40
C THR A 154 8.81 -4.48 4.54
N VAL A 155 10.10 -4.46 4.83
CA VAL A 155 11.06 -4.34 3.74
C VAL A 155 11.28 -5.76 3.24
N TYR A 156 10.57 -6.13 2.18
CA TYR A 156 10.81 -7.37 1.47
C TYR A 156 12.17 -7.20 0.79
N GLY A 157 13.20 -7.69 1.45
CA GLY A 157 14.48 -7.89 0.82
C GLY A 157 14.37 -9.00 -0.20
N ASP A 158 14.71 -8.77 -1.46
CA ASP A 158 14.71 -9.83 -2.48
C ASP A 158 16.07 -10.56 -2.55
N GLU A 159 17.07 -10.09 -1.79
CA GLU A 159 18.41 -10.64 -1.79
C GLU A 159 18.54 -11.76 -0.75
N PRO A 160 19.10 -12.93 -1.11
CA PRO A 160 19.48 -13.92 -0.09
C PRO A 160 20.62 -13.37 0.78
N PRO A 161 20.66 -13.67 2.08
CA PRO A 161 21.79 -13.29 2.92
C PRO A 161 23.08 -13.98 2.40
N PRO A 162 24.24 -13.30 2.44
CA PRO A 162 25.51 -13.90 2.07
C PRO A 162 25.78 -15.16 2.91
N PRO A 163 26.10 -16.29 2.27
CA PRO A 163 26.41 -17.52 2.99
C PRO A 163 27.77 -17.40 3.69
N GLY A 164 27.90 -18.00 4.87
CA GLY A 164 29.18 -18.08 5.57
C GLY A 164 29.19 -19.16 6.65
N ASP A 165 30.31 -19.25 7.36
CA ASP A 165 30.55 -20.28 8.40
C ASP A 165 29.80 -20.00 9.71
N GLY A 166 29.23 -18.80 9.85
CA GLY A 166 28.36 -18.44 10.96
C GLY A 166 26.96 -19.02 10.82
N ALA A 167 26.16 -18.91 11.88
CA ALA A 167 24.75 -19.27 11.78
C ALA A 167 23.85 -18.51 12.75
N LEU A 168 22.62 -18.27 12.32
CA LEU A 168 21.50 -17.92 13.18
C LEU A 168 20.75 -19.19 13.57
N VAL A 169 20.48 -19.37 14.85
CA VAL A 169 19.73 -20.51 15.40
C VAL A 169 18.56 -20.02 16.22
N GLY A 170 17.46 -20.76 16.18
CA GLY A 170 16.29 -20.51 17.01
C GLY A 170 15.46 -21.76 17.16
N ARG A 171 14.35 -21.64 17.87
CA ARG A 171 13.43 -22.75 18.11
C ARG A 171 12.00 -22.29 17.92
N VAL A 172 11.17 -23.15 17.37
CA VAL A 172 9.73 -22.96 17.24
C VAL A 172 9.01 -23.96 18.14
N LEU A 173 8.06 -23.43 18.90
CA LEU A 173 7.20 -24.17 19.81
C LEU A 173 5.73 -24.08 19.36
N TYR A 174 4.93 -25.06 19.73
CA TYR A 174 3.48 -25.06 19.65
C TYR A 174 2.93 -25.71 20.92
N GLU A 175 2.08 -24.99 21.66
CA GLU A 175 1.56 -25.43 22.97
C GLU A 175 2.68 -25.84 23.95
N GLY A 176 3.75 -25.03 24.00
CA GLY A 176 4.95 -25.31 24.80
C GLY A 176 5.80 -26.52 24.36
N LYS A 177 5.47 -27.19 23.24
CA LYS A 177 6.21 -28.36 22.72
C LYS A 177 6.96 -27.99 21.43
N PRO A 178 8.05 -28.70 21.08
CA PRO A 178 8.70 -28.60 19.77
C PRO A 178 7.73 -28.64 18.58
N ALA A 179 7.78 -27.63 17.70
CA ALA A 179 7.03 -27.62 16.45
C ALA A 179 7.95 -28.03 15.29
N ALA A 180 7.93 -29.31 14.93
CA ALA A 180 8.73 -29.87 13.85
C ALA A 180 8.12 -29.62 12.45
N GLY A 181 8.96 -29.51 11.43
CA GLY A 181 8.53 -29.40 10.03
C GLY A 181 7.84 -28.08 9.68
N VAL A 182 8.13 -27.02 10.44
CA VAL A 182 7.72 -25.65 10.12
C VAL A 182 8.78 -25.07 9.19
N GLU A 183 8.37 -24.68 7.98
CA GLU A 183 9.21 -23.94 7.05
C GLU A 183 9.15 -22.45 7.39
N LEU A 184 10.31 -21.83 7.55
CA LEU A 184 10.48 -20.46 7.98
C LEU A 184 11.30 -19.68 6.95
N GLN A 185 10.96 -18.42 6.75
CA GLN A 185 11.80 -17.43 6.13
C GLN A 185 12.13 -16.33 7.15
N LEU A 186 13.39 -15.91 7.17
CA LEU A 186 13.88 -14.84 8.02
C LEU A 186 14.13 -13.59 7.17
N PHE A 187 13.72 -12.44 7.68
CA PHE A 187 14.00 -11.12 7.10
C PHE A 187 15.09 -10.46 7.93
N LEU A 188 16.21 -10.13 7.29
CA LEU A 188 17.43 -9.67 7.95
C LEU A 188 17.91 -8.31 7.42
N ASP A 189 18.38 -7.46 8.31
CA ASP A 189 18.95 -6.13 8.04
C ASP A 189 18.14 -5.26 7.08
N GLU A 190 16.81 -5.43 7.07
CA GLU A 190 15.87 -4.75 6.16
C GLU A 190 16.20 -4.94 4.67
N ARG A 191 17.05 -5.92 4.34
CA ARG A 191 17.63 -6.08 3.01
C ARG A 191 17.57 -7.51 2.51
N TYR A 192 17.71 -8.47 3.40
CA TYR A 192 17.85 -9.88 3.03
C TYR A 192 16.60 -10.68 3.39
N GLN A 193 16.26 -11.64 2.54
CA GLN A 193 15.29 -12.69 2.81
C GLN A 193 15.95 -14.05 2.66
N SER A 194 15.93 -14.84 3.73
CA SER A 194 16.52 -16.17 3.69
C SER A 194 15.76 -17.09 2.73
N ALA A 195 16.46 -18.10 2.19
CA ALA A 195 15.80 -19.29 1.72
C ALA A 195 14.97 -19.93 2.86
N ALA A 196 13.98 -20.75 2.51
CA ALA A 196 13.19 -21.45 3.51
C ALA A 196 14.07 -22.42 4.32
N VAL A 197 14.04 -22.31 5.64
CA VAL A 197 14.66 -23.25 6.57
C VAL A 197 13.57 -24.03 7.29
N THR A 198 13.80 -25.31 7.57
CA THR A 198 12.80 -26.18 8.21
C THR A 198 13.21 -26.50 9.64
N THR A 199 12.26 -26.45 10.58
CA THR A 199 12.49 -26.89 11.95
C THR A 199 12.63 -28.40 12.05
N ASP A 200 13.59 -28.86 12.85
CA ASP A 200 13.85 -30.27 13.13
C ASP A 200 12.86 -30.87 14.15
N ALA A 201 13.10 -32.11 14.57
CA ALA A 201 12.26 -32.81 15.55
C ALA A 201 12.20 -32.13 16.93
N ASP A 202 13.23 -31.34 17.29
CA ASP A 202 13.27 -30.55 18.52
C ASP A 202 12.71 -29.13 18.33
N GLY A 203 12.18 -28.84 17.13
CA GLY A 203 11.65 -27.55 16.73
C GLY A 203 12.75 -26.53 16.41
N ARG A 204 14.01 -26.95 16.31
CA ARG A 204 15.14 -26.03 16.08
C ARG A 204 15.35 -25.81 14.59
N TYR A 205 15.76 -24.60 14.23
CA TYR A 205 16.20 -24.28 12.87
C TYR A 205 17.60 -23.65 12.91
N ARG A 206 18.32 -23.76 11.79
CA ARG A 206 19.63 -23.15 11.59
C ARG A 206 19.69 -22.51 10.20
N LEU A 207 20.08 -21.25 10.14
CA LEU A 207 20.33 -20.50 8.92
C LEU A 207 21.81 -20.12 8.87
N ALA A 208 22.53 -20.57 7.84
CA ALA A 208 23.94 -20.19 7.64
C ALA A 208 24.04 -18.74 7.14
N VAL A 209 24.95 -17.97 7.75
CA VAL A 209 25.20 -16.56 7.42
C VAL A 209 26.68 -16.24 7.64
N GLU A 210 27.18 -15.17 7.03
CA GLU A 210 28.51 -14.66 7.37
C GLU A 210 28.62 -14.24 8.86
N PRO A 211 29.75 -14.47 9.53
CA PRO A 211 30.02 -13.88 10.83
C PRO A 211 29.88 -12.35 10.81
N GLY A 212 29.23 -11.78 11.82
CA GLY A 212 28.99 -10.35 11.93
C GLY A 212 27.79 -10.00 12.79
N ALA A 213 27.51 -8.70 12.87
CA ALA A 213 26.32 -8.17 13.50
C ALA A 213 25.15 -8.23 12.54
N TRP A 214 24.09 -8.93 12.93
CA TRP A 214 22.86 -9.11 12.17
C TRP A 214 21.67 -8.50 12.90
N ARG A 215 20.66 -8.11 12.14
CA ARG A 215 19.35 -7.71 12.66
C ARG A 215 18.26 -8.64 12.11
N VAL A 216 17.55 -9.34 12.98
CA VAL A 216 16.38 -10.13 12.59
C VAL A 216 15.14 -9.24 12.65
N ASN A 217 14.69 -8.74 11.50
CA ASN A 217 13.52 -7.88 11.38
C ASN A 217 12.21 -8.65 11.45
N GLY A 218 12.21 -9.90 10.97
CA GLY A 218 11.02 -10.74 11.05
C GLY A 218 11.28 -12.21 10.75
N ILE A 219 10.32 -13.02 11.14
CA ILE A 219 10.27 -14.45 10.88
C ILE A 219 8.87 -14.75 10.36
N GLN A 220 8.77 -15.46 9.25
CA GLN A 220 7.50 -15.84 8.65
C GLN A 220 7.47 -17.35 8.45
N ALA A 221 6.41 -17.99 8.89
CA ALA A 221 6.22 -19.41 8.63
C ALA A 221 5.56 -19.54 7.25
N THR A 222 6.24 -20.19 6.30
CA THR A 222 5.79 -20.33 4.90
C THR A 222 5.01 -21.60 4.63
N ALA A 223 5.29 -22.65 5.40
CA ALA A 223 4.52 -23.89 5.43
C ALA A 223 4.67 -24.59 6.79
N TRP A 224 3.77 -25.52 7.10
CA TRP A 224 3.92 -26.41 8.25
C TRP A 224 3.27 -27.76 7.95
N ARG A 225 4.11 -28.81 7.79
CA ARG A 225 3.65 -30.13 7.31
C ARG A 225 2.58 -30.77 8.21
N ALA A 226 2.70 -30.60 9.53
CA ALA A 226 1.79 -31.17 10.52
C ALA A 226 0.95 -30.09 11.22
N LYS A 227 0.58 -29.03 10.49
CA LYS A 227 -0.21 -27.92 11.02
C LYS A 227 -1.56 -28.41 11.55
N PRO A 228 -1.93 -28.11 12.81
CA PRO A 228 -3.30 -28.30 13.28
C PRO A 228 -4.29 -27.40 12.53
N ALA A 229 -5.58 -27.74 12.61
CA ALA A 229 -6.64 -26.90 12.06
C ALA A 229 -6.73 -25.57 12.82
N GLY A 230 -7.06 -24.49 12.11
CA GLY A 230 -7.30 -23.16 12.70
C GLY A 230 -6.34 -22.07 12.23
N GLU A 231 -6.49 -20.92 12.88
CA GLU A 231 -5.69 -19.73 12.67
C GLU A 231 -4.67 -19.54 13.79
N PHE A 232 -3.47 -19.10 13.40
CA PHE A 232 -2.33 -19.03 14.31
C PHE A 232 -1.60 -17.69 14.18
N LEU A 233 -0.84 -17.35 15.21
CA LEU A 233 0.16 -16.28 15.20
C LEU A 233 1.48 -16.81 15.75
N MET A 234 2.57 -16.08 15.50
CA MET A 234 3.86 -16.31 16.15
C MET A 234 4.15 -15.22 17.17
N VAL A 235 4.64 -15.64 18.33
CA VAL A 235 5.03 -14.76 19.44
C VAL A 235 6.38 -15.19 19.99
N SER A 236 7.15 -14.28 20.59
CA SER A 236 8.45 -14.59 21.20
C SER A 236 8.47 -14.49 22.72
N GLY A 237 7.33 -14.12 23.33
CA GLY A 237 7.26 -13.77 24.76
C GLY A 237 7.86 -12.40 25.08
N ARG A 238 8.28 -11.63 24.07
CA ARG A 238 8.75 -10.24 24.21
C ARG A 238 7.73 -9.21 23.75
N GLU A 239 6.51 -9.65 23.46
CA GLU A 239 5.41 -8.75 23.15
C GLU A 239 5.16 -7.80 24.32
N PRO A 240 4.73 -6.54 24.05
CA PRO A 240 4.42 -5.59 25.10
C PRO A 240 3.40 -6.17 26.07
N ALA A 241 3.76 -6.15 27.36
CA ALA A 241 2.81 -6.40 28.41
C ALA A 241 1.75 -5.30 28.43
N LEU A 242 0.59 -5.62 28.97
CA LEU A 242 -0.46 -4.64 29.24
C LEU A 242 0.08 -3.59 30.21
N GLY A 243 0.03 -2.31 29.82
CA GLY A 243 0.44 -1.20 30.67
C GLY A 243 -0.49 -1.01 31.87
N ALA A 244 -0.05 -0.21 32.85
CA ALA A 244 -0.87 0.16 34.01
C ALA A 244 -2.14 0.96 33.61
N ASP A 245 -2.07 1.64 32.47
CA ASP A 245 -3.18 2.34 31.81
C ASP A 245 -4.09 1.41 31.01
N GLY A 246 -3.83 0.09 31.01
CA GLY A 246 -4.67 -0.89 30.31
C GLY A 246 -4.51 -0.84 28.79
N VAL A 247 -3.51 -0.12 28.28
CA VAL A 247 -3.18 -0.06 26.85
C VAL A 247 -1.83 -0.73 26.66
N ALA A 248 -1.76 -1.68 25.73
CA ALA A 248 -0.47 -2.26 25.38
C ALA A 248 0.34 -1.23 24.58
N PRO A 249 1.58 -0.92 24.98
CA PRO A 249 2.47 -0.07 24.18
C PRO A 249 2.55 -0.60 22.76
N ARG A 250 2.78 0.29 21.77
CA ARG A 250 3.13 -0.18 20.43
C ARG A 250 4.27 -1.19 20.56
N PRO A 251 4.19 -2.37 19.91
CA PRO A 251 5.33 -3.26 19.89
C PRO A 251 6.52 -2.46 19.38
N THR A 252 7.58 -2.38 20.18
CA THR A 252 8.84 -1.67 19.88
C THR A 252 9.76 -2.53 19.00
N PHE A 253 9.53 -3.84 19.03
CA PHE A 253 10.24 -4.84 18.23
C PHE A 253 10.16 -4.64 16.69
N PRO A 254 9.03 -4.23 16.08
CA PRO A 254 8.90 -4.04 14.63
C PRO A 254 9.69 -2.86 14.08
N ASP A 255 10.08 -1.87 14.89
CA ASP A 255 10.68 -0.65 14.33
C ASP A 255 12.19 -0.79 14.13
N ARG A 256 12.83 -1.75 14.79
CA ARG A 256 14.31 -1.90 14.77
C ARG A 256 14.80 -3.33 14.66
N GLY A 257 13.95 -4.36 14.63
CA GLY A 257 14.38 -5.76 14.64
C GLY A 257 15.24 -6.16 15.85
N LEU A 258 15.63 -7.44 15.91
CA LEU A 258 16.48 -8.00 16.95
C LEU A 258 17.95 -7.99 16.53
N ALA A 259 18.80 -7.26 17.23
CA ALA A 259 20.24 -7.36 17.05
C ALA A 259 20.77 -8.71 17.58
N VAL A 260 21.58 -9.39 16.76
CA VAL A 260 22.20 -10.68 17.06
C VAL A 260 23.63 -10.66 16.54
N GLU A 261 24.58 -11.03 17.38
CA GLU A 261 25.98 -11.22 16.97
C GLU A 261 26.21 -12.67 16.55
N VAL A 262 26.84 -12.88 15.40
CA VAL A 262 27.21 -14.19 14.86
C VAL A 262 28.73 -14.25 14.73
N THR A 263 29.35 -15.29 15.27
CA THR A 263 30.77 -15.58 15.01
C THR A 263 30.90 -16.93 14.30
N ALA A 264 32.09 -17.26 13.80
CA ALA A 264 32.34 -18.57 13.19
C ALA A 264 32.14 -19.72 14.19
N ASP A 265 32.50 -19.50 15.46
CA ASP A 265 32.45 -20.53 16.51
C ASP A 265 31.18 -20.48 17.36
N GLN A 266 30.45 -19.35 17.35
CA GLN A 266 29.27 -19.13 18.16
C GLN A 266 28.09 -18.67 17.31
N PRO A 267 27.02 -19.49 17.21
CA PRO A 267 25.84 -19.09 16.46
C PRO A 267 25.09 -17.96 17.18
N GLY A 268 24.56 -17.03 16.39
CA GLY A 268 23.63 -16.02 16.88
C GLY A 268 22.30 -16.64 17.29
N THR A 269 21.84 -16.34 18.50
CA THR A 269 20.61 -16.94 19.04
C THR A 269 19.41 -16.01 18.87
N VAL A 270 18.38 -16.51 18.23
CA VAL A 270 17.06 -15.89 18.12
C VAL A 270 16.17 -16.45 19.24
N PRO A 271 15.33 -15.63 19.91
CA PRO A 271 14.39 -16.10 20.92
C PRO A 271 13.51 -17.22 20.39
N ASP A 272 13.15 -18.13 21.29
CA ASP A 272 12.14 -19.15 21.00
C ASP A 272 10.85 -18.46 20.54
N ILE A 273 10.33 -18.94 19.42
CA ILE A 273 9.07 -18.48 18.82
C ILE A 273 8.00 -19.50 19.14
N GLU A 274 6.91 -19.09 19.75
CA GLU A 274 5.76 -19.93 19.97
C GLU A 274 4.69 -19.61 18.92
N ILE A 275 4.23 -20.65 18.22
CA ILE A 275 3.02 -20.62 17.42
C ILE A 275 1.85 -20.83 18.38
N ARG A 276 0.93 -19.89 18.41
CA ARG A 276 -0.27 -19.93 19.26
C ARG A 276 -1.53 -19.81 18.42
N PRO A 277 -2.65 -20.46 18.81
CA PRO A 277 -3.93 -20.21 18.16
C PRO A 277 -4.33 -18.74 18.38
N ARG A 278 -5.01 -18.16 17.40
CA ARG A 278 -5.58 -16.80 17.48
C ARG A 278 -6.81 -16.78 18.37
N VAL A 279 -7.10 -15.62 18.96
CA VAL A 279 -8.43 -15.36 19.52
C VAL A 279 -9.44 -15.44 18.38
N ARG A 280 -10.54 -16.16 18.58
CA ARG A 280 -11.59 -16.34 17.58
C ARG A 280 -12.77 -15.42 17.87
N LEU A 281 -13.14 -14.61 16.90
CA LEU A 281 -14.36 -13.80 16.96
C LEU A 281 -15.57 -14.70 16.73
N LEU A 282 -16.63 -14.44 17.48
CA LEU A 282 -17.95 -15.05 17.33
C LEU A 282 -18.88 -14.13 16.54
N VAL A 283 -18.80 -12.82 16.81
CA VAL A 283 -19.56 -11.79 16.11
C VAL A 283 -18.66 -10.56 15.93
N PRO A 284 -18.58 -9.99 14.71
CA PRO A 284 -19.15 -10.52 13.47
C PRO A 284 -18.52 -11.88 13.10
N ASP A 285 -19.31 -12.77 12.51
CA ASP A 285 -18.75 -13.96 11.85
C ASP A 285 -18.46 -13.66 10.37
N ASP A 286 -17.66 -14.51 9.71
CA ASP A 286 -17.25 -14.30 8.31
C ASP A 286 -18.43 -14.33 7.30
N THR A 287 -19.65 -14.62 7.76
CA THR A 287 -20.85 -14.78 6.93
C THR A 287 -21.89 -13.69 7.11
N THR A 288 -21.87 -12.96 8.24
CA THR A 288 -22.79 -11.85 8.52
C THR A 288 -22.01 -10.56 8.81
N PRO A 289 -21.65 -9.78 7.77
CA PRO A 289 -20.91 -8.54 7.96
C PRO A 289 -21.79 -7.43 8.54
N SER A 290 -23.11 -7.44 8.36
CA SER A 290 -24.00 -6.43 8.97
C SER A 290 -24.46 -6.87 10.35
N VAL A 291 -24.37 -5.97 11.33
CA VAL A 291 -24.79 -6.18 12.72
C VAL A 291 -25.75 -5.08 13.17
N SER A 292 -26.77 -5.47 13.92
CA SER A 292 -27.78 -4.61 14.54
C SER A 292 -27.20 -3.91 15.77
N TRP A 293 -27.16 -2.57 15.74
CA TRP A 293 -26.69 -1.76 16.86
C TRP A 293 -27.39 -2.10 18.20
N SER A 294 -28.70 -2.34 18.17
CA SER A 294 -29.52 -2.50 19.37
C SER A 294 -29.58 -3.94 19.89
N GLU A 295 -29.30 -4.93 19.04
CA GLU A 295 -29.52 -6.34 19.35
C GLU A 295 -28.22 -7.13 19.44
N ASP A 296 -27.20 -6.75 18.67
CA ASP A 296 -25.96 -7.50 18.57
C ASP A 296 -24.88 -7.04 19.56
N ALA A 297 -23.95 -7.95 19.79
CA ALA A 297 -22.78 -7.74 20.62
C ALA A 297 -21.55 -8.26 19.90
N LEU A 298 -20.43 -7.55 20.02
CA LEU A 298 -19.13 -8.07 19.61
C LEU A 298 -18.78 -9.22 20.54
N GLY A 299 -18.51 -10.40 20.01
CA GLY A 299 -18.26 -11.60 20.81
C GLY A 299 -16.98 -12.31 20.39
N TRP A 300 -16.31 -12.97 21.33
CA TRP A 300 -15.17 -13.83 21.05
C TRP A 300 -15.12 -15.05 21.96
N GLU A 301 -14.43 -16.11 21.51
CA GLU A 301 -14.22 -17.31 22.32
C GLU A 301 -13.26 -17.00 23.49
N PRO A 302 -13.54 -17.49 24.71
CA PRO A 302 -12.60 -17.41 25.82
C PRO A 302 -11.25 -18.05 25.46
N TYR A 303 -10.16 -17.31 25.65
CA TYR A 303 -8.82 -17.80 25.40
C TYR A 303 -8.21 -18.45 26.65
N PRO A 304 -7.65 -19.67 26.57
CA PRO A 304 -7.06 -20.35 27.72
C PRO A 304 -5.99 -19.51 28.43
N GLY A 305 -6.17 -19.30 29.74
CA GLY A 305 -5.24 -18.53 30.57
C GLY A 305 -5.40 -17.01 30.49
N ALA A 306 -6.31 -16.50 29.66
CA ALA A 306 -6.59 -15.06 29.61
C ALA A 306 -7.41 -14.62 30.82
N ALA A 307 -6.96 -13.53 31.46
CA ALA A 307 -7.68 -12.85 32.53
C ALA A 307 -8.27 -11.51 32.05
N THR A 308 -7.64 -10.88 31.06
CA THR A 308 -8.04 -9.59 30.50
C THR A 308 -7.94 -9.63 28.99
N TYR A 309 -8.87 -8.96 28.31
CA TYR A 309 -8.80 -8.71 26.89
C TYR A 309 -8.65 -7.21 26.64
N VAL A 310 -7.98 -6.83 25.55
CA VAL A 310 -8.04 -5.47 25.01
C VAL A 310 -8.81 -5.53 23.71
N LEU A 311 -9.99 -4.89 23.72
CA LEU A 311 -10.82 -4.72 22.54
C LEU A 311 -10.44 -3.41 21.86
N SER A 312 -10.07 -3.48 20.59
CA SER A 312 -9.81 -2.32 19.75
C SER A 312 -10.78 -2.31 18.56
N LEU A 313 -11.45 -1.18 18.36
CA LEU A 313 -12.37 -0.92 17.26
C LEU A 313 -11.80 0.18 16.38
N TRP A 314 -11.97 0.03 15.07
CA TRP A 314 -11.49 0.96 14.06
C TRP A 314 -12.61 1.23 13.07
N HIS A 315 -12.88 2.49 12.75
CA HIS A 315 -13.71 2.87 11.62
C HIS A 315 -12.90 2.68 10.33
N VAL A 316 -13.48 1.97 9.38
CA VAL A 316 -12.88 1.66 8.09
C VAL A 316 -13.50 2.58 7.04
N SER A 317 -12.66 3.26 6.27
CA SER A 317 -13.11 4.09 5.15
C SER A 317 -12.33 3.76 3.90
N HIS A 318 -13.04 3.61 2.78
CA HIS A 318 -12.47 3.33 1.48
C HIS A 318 -12.48 4.58 0.59
N GLU A 319 -11.31 4.99 0.10
CA GLU A 319 -11.16 6.09 -0.85
C GLU A 319 -10.35 5.60 -2.05
N GLY A 320 -11.05 5.25 -3.13
CA GLY A 320 -10.43 4.61 -4.30
C GLY A 320 -9.83 3.24 -3.95
N GLN A 321 -8.49 3.13 -4.03
CA GLN A 321 -7.74 1.92 -3.67
C GLN A 321 -7.16 1.99 -2.24
N THR A 322 -7.41 3.09 -1.52
CA THR A 322 -6.88 3.31 -0.19
C THR A 322 -7.91 2.91 0.85
N THR A 323 -7.51 2.06 1.79
CA THR A 323 -8.32 1.76 2.98
C THR A 323 -7.67 2.44 4.18
N THR A 324 -8.44 3.27 4.88
CA THR A 324 -7.98 3.98 6.08
C THR A 324 -8.68 3.41 7.31
N TYR A 325 -7.91 3.17 8.37
CA TYR A 325 -8.40 2.71 9.66
C TYR A 325 -8.26 3.84 10.67
N ARG A 326 -9.37 4.33 11.21
CA ARG A 326 -9.39 5.36 12.26
C ARG A 326 -9.78 4.72 13.59
N PRO A 327 -8.99 4.87 14.67
CA PRO A 327 -9.34 4.26 15.95
C PRO A 327 -10.67 4.81 16.45
N VAL A 328 -11.53 3.93 16.94
CA VAL A 328 -12.83 4.29 17.55
C VAL A 328 -12.77 4.09 19.05
N LEU A 329 -12.36 2.90 19.48
CA LEU A 329 -12.25 2.54 20.88
C LEU A 329 -11.02 1.64 21.06
N SER A 330 -10.32 1.77 22.18
CA SER A 330 -9.41 0.74 22.64
C SER A 330 -9.45 0.66 24.16
N ARG A 331 -9.95 -0.44 24.72
CA ARG A 331 -10.06 -0.58 26.18
C ARG A 331 -9.86 -2.00 26.69
N PRO A 332 -9.37 -2.17 27.93
CA PRO A 332 -9.39 -3.46 28.60
C PRO A 332 -10.83 -3.85 28.97
N VAL A 333 -11.16 -5.12 28.83
CA VAL A 333 -12.43 -5.75 29.23
C VAL A 333 -12.14 -7.12 29.85
N ALA A 334 -12.94 -7.52 30.84
CA ALA A 334 -12.81 -8.84 31.47
C ALA A 334 -13.73 -9.87 30.81
N GLU A 335 -14.84 -9.40 30.23
CA GLU A 335 -15.84 -10.19 29.54
C GLU A 335 -15.37 -10.61 28.15
N THR A 336 -16.04 -11.62 27.58
CA THR A 336 -15.79 -12.09 26.20
C THR A 336 -16.86 -11.62 25.22
N SER A 337 -17.60 -10.58 25.60
CA SER A 337 -18.60 -9.95 24.75
C SER A 337 -18.80 -8.49 25.16
N LEU A 338 -19.08 -7.64 24.17
CA LEU A 338 -19.43 -6.24 24.36
C LEU A 338 -20.68 -5.90 23.54
N PRO A 339 -21.84 -5.63 24.19
CA PRO A 339 -23.02 -5.12 23.50
C PRO A 339 -22.69 -3.86 22.70
N LEU A 340 -23.11 -3.81 21.44
CA LEU A 340 -22.84 -2.66 20.58
C LEU A 340 -23.47 -1.40 21.16
N MET A 341 -24.70 -1.47 21.64
CA MET A 341 -25.41 -0.37 22.33
C MET A 341 -24.68 0.26 23.53
N ALA A 342 -23.66 -0.41 24.09
CA ALA A 342 -22.83 0.12 25.17
C ALA A 342 -21.69 1.04 24.67
N LEU A 343 -21.50 1.11 23.34
CA LEU A 343 -20.52 1.99 22.71
C LEU A 343 -21.11 3.40 22.50
N PRO A 344 -20.29 4.47 22.54
CA PRO A 344 -20.74 5.79 22.14
C PRO A 344 -21.06 5.84 20.63
N SER A 345 -22.25 6.35 20.27
CA SER A 345 -22.65 6.49 18.86
C SER A 345 -23.54 7.72 18.62
N VAL A 346 -23.60 8.15 17.36
CA VAL A 346 -24.58 9.12 16.85
C VAL A 346 -25.40 8.48 15.73
N GLU A 347 -26.60 9.02 15.48
CA GLU A 347 -27.36 8.69 14.29
C GLU A 347 -26.56 9.08 13.04
N ALA A 348 -26.46 8.14 12.10
CA ALA A 348 -25.84 8.38 10.80
C ALA A 348 -26.95 8.48 9.75
N GLU A 349 -26.81 9.40 8.81
CA GLU A 349 -27.72 9.47 7.66
C GLU A 349 -27.50 8.25 6.77
N ALA A 350 -28.30 7.18 6.97
CA ALA A 350 -28.54 6.04 6.07
C ALA A 350 -27.34 5.42 5.32
N VAL A 351 -26.11 5.58 5.82
CA VAL A 351 -24.90 5.00 5.25
C VAL A 351 -24.42 3.92 6.20
N GLU A 352 -24.41 2.67 5.71
CA GLU A 352 -23.72 1.57 6.37
C GLU A 352 -22.29 1.98 6.68
N THR A 353 -21.94 1.99 7.96
CA THR A 353 -20.60 2.39 8.39
C THR A 353 -19.80 1.15 8.74
N GLU A 354 -18.64 0.98 8.10
CA GLU A 354 -17.79 -0.19 8.27
C GLU A 354 -16.79 -0.02 9.43
N TYR A 355 -16.63 -1.07 10.22
CA TYR A 355 -15.74 -1.13 11.36
C TYR A 355 -14.88 -2.39 11.29
N SER A 356 -13.66 -2.32 11.83
CA SER A 356 -12.80 -3.47 12.08
C SER A 356 -12.60 -3.64 13.57
N VAL A 357 -12.65 -4.89 14.03
CA VAL A 357 -12.43 -5.25 15.44
C VAL A 357 -11.15 -6.06 15.59
N THR A 358 -10.41 -5.78 16.65
CA THR A 358 -9.28 -6.59 17.09
C THR A 358 -9.39 -6.87 18.57
N VAL A 359 -9.22 -8.14 18.96
CA VAL A 359 -9.20 -8.55 20.36
C VAL A 359 -7.83 -9.12 20.69
N LYS A 360 -7.19 -8.60 21.73
CA LYS A 360 -5.93 -9.12 22.28
C LYS A 360 -6.18 -9.75 23.64
N ALA A 361 -5.66 -10.94 23.88
CA ALA A 361 -5.79 -11.66 25.14
C ALA A 361 -4.51 -11.52 25.99
N TYR A 362 -4.67 -11.29 27.28
CA TYR A 362 -3.60 -11.14 28.27
C TYR A 362 -3.85 -12.02 29.49
N ASP A 363 -2.77 -12.58 30.06
CA ASP A 363 -2.85 -13.32 31.32
C ASP A 363 -3.03 -12.40 32.53
N ALA A 364 -3.19 -12.99 33.72
CA ALA A 364 -3.36 -12.25 34.97
C ALA A 364 -2.14 -11.39 35.38
N GLN A 365 -0.98 -11.58 34.72
CA GLN A 365 0.21 -10.77 34.90
C GLN A 365 0.37 -9.71 33.80
N GLY A 366 -0.63 -9.57 32.92
CA GLY A 366 -0.60 -8.64 31.79
C GLY A 366 0.28 -9.11 30.63
N ARG A 367 0.70 -10.39 30.58
CA ARG A 367 1.51 -10.92 29.47
C ARG A 367 0.61 -11.21 28.27
N PHE A 368 1.08 -10.81 27.09
CA PHE A 368 0.37 -11.08 25.84
C PHE A 368 0.28 -12.58 25.56
N LEU A 369 -0.94 -13.04 25.27
CA LEU A 369 -1.23 -14.43 24.93
C LEU A 369 -1.48 -14.61 23.44
N SER A 370 -2.42 -13.84 22.88
CA SER A 370 -2.90 -14.00 21.50
C SER A 370 -3.64 -12.76 21.00
N GLU A 371 -3.87 -12.66 19.69
CA GLU A 371 -4.74 -11.65 19.09
C GLU A 371 -5.53 -12.21 17.90
N THR A 372 -6.69 -11.62 17.62
CA THR A 372 -7.42 -11.83 16.36
C THR A 372 -6.58 -11.34 15.17
N PRO A 373 -6.84 -11.80 13.93
CA PRO A 373 -6.19 -11.22 12.76
C PRO A 373 -6.45 -9.71 12.66
N ARG A 374 -5.40 -8.92 12.46
CA ARG A 374 -5.54 -7.46 12.30
C ARG A 374 -6.19 -7.13 10.96
N PHE A 375 -7.15 -6.21 10.98
CA PHE A 375 -7.75 -5.58 9.79
C PHE A 375 -8.38 -6.56 8.79
N ARG A 376 -8.68 -7.80 9.20
CA ARG A 376 -9.37 -8.77 8.33
C ARG A 376 -10.85 -8.88 8.64
N THR A 377 -11.20 -8.81 9.92
CA THR A 377 -12.59 -8.90 10.34
C THR A 377 -13.16 -7.50 10.34
N THR A 378 -14.06 -7.25 9.39
CA THR A 378 -14.85 -6.03 9.32
C THR A 378 -16.34 -6.34 9.40
N PHE A 379 -17.12 -5.33 9.81
CA PHE A 379 -18.56 -5.40 9.91
C PHE A 379 -19.17 -4.02 9.67
N THR A 380 -20.38 -3.96 9.16
CA THR A 380 -21.16 -2.74 9.01
C THR A 380 -22.18 -2.61 10.15
N VAL A 381 -22.38 -1.38 10.61
CA VAL A 381 -23.43 -1.03 11.57
C VAL A 381 -24.43 -0.12 10.85
N ASP A 382 -25.70 -0.47 10.96
CA ASP A 382 -26.80 0.27 10.33
C ASP A 382 -27.21 1.49 11.18
N ASP A 383 -27.55 2.60 10.50
CA ASP A 383 -28.16 3.83 11.05
C ASP A 383 -27.38 4.52 12.19
N ARG A 384 -26.17 4.05 12.50
CA ARG A 384 -25.34 4.54 13.61
C ARG A 384 -23.88 4.63 13.19
N MET A 385 -23.27 5.74 13.57
CA MET A 385 -21.82 5.89 13.53
C MET A 385 -21.28 5.84 14.95
N LEU A 386 -20.42 4.85 15.23
CA LEU A 386 -19.62 4.78 16.43
C LEU A 386 -18.69 6.00 16.48
N LEU A 387 -18.70 6.68 17.62
CA LEU A 387 -17.90 7.87 17.83
C LEU A 387 -16.49 7.45 18.24
N ALA A 388 -15.50 8.05 17.58
CA ALA A 388 -14.12 7.85 17.96
C ALA A 388 -13.81 8.56 19.28
N ASP A 389 -13.07 7.89 20.15
CA ASP A 389 -12.37 8.51 21.26
C ASP A 389 -11.15 9.25 20.70
N GLU A 390 -11.36 10.49 20.24
CA GLU A 390 -10.40 11.24 19.41
C GLU A 390 -9.18 11.78 20.18
N GLY A 391 -8.99 11.42 21.45
CA GLY A 391 -7.85 11.85 22.28
C GLY A 391 -6.54 11.09 22.03
N GLY A 392 -6.12 10.87 20.77
CA GLY A 392 -4.97 10.00 20.49
C GLY A 392 -5.18 8.60 21.09
N TRP A 393 -4.11 7.81 21.29
CA TRP A 393 -4.27 6.59 22.10
C TRP A 393 -4.76 7.01 23.49
N PRO A 394 -5.96 6.58 23.94
CA PRO A 394 -6.58 7.18 25.10
C PRO A 394 -5.73 6.94 26.34
N GLN A 395 -5.47 8.00 27.10
CA GLN A 395 -5.39 7.83 28.54
C GLN A 395 -6.82 7.52 28.99
N ALA A 396 -7.05 6.26 29.38
CA ALA A 396 -8.33 5.82 29.93
C ALA A 396 -8.78 6.79 31.03
N GLY A 397 -9.82 7.57 30.77
CA GLY A 397 -10.22 8.66 31.65
C GLY A 397 -11.72 8.82 31.73
N ASP A 398 -12.32 9.52 30.79
CA ASP A 398 -13.70 9.99 30.97
C ASP A 398 -14.56 9.72 29.74
N ALA A 399 -15.75 9.16 29.96
CA ALA A 399 -16.78 9.05 28.95
C ALA A 399 -17.18 10.47 28.51
N VAL A 400 -16.85 10.83 27.27
CA VAL A 400 -17.30 12.09 26.66
C VAL A 400 -18.76 11.92 26.25
N ASP A 401 -19.63 12.87 26.61
CA ASP A 401 -21.04 12.82 26.24
C ASP A 401 -21.24 12.98 24.72
N ALA A 402 -22.38 12.51 24.22
CA ALA A 402 -22.69 12.50 22.78
C ALA A 402 -22.74 13.90 22.15
N GLU A 403 -23.17 14.92 22.91
CA GLU A 403 -23.23 16.31 22.43
C GLU A 403 -21.81 16.87 22.21
N THR A 404 -20.93 16.65 23.18
CA THR A 404 -19.51 17.03 23.09
C THR A 404 -18.82 16.32 21.92
N LEU A 405 -19.12 15.03 21.68
CA LEU A 405 -18.57 14.28 20.54
C LEU A 405 -19.12 14.78 19.19
N ALA A 406 -20.40 15.10 19.09
CA ALA A 406 -20.99 15.69 17.88
C ALA A 406 -20.38 17.07 17.57
N LEU A 407 -20.14 17.88 18.61
CA LEU A 407 -19.44 19.16 18.47
C LEU A 407 -17.99 18.98 18.03
N ARG A 408 -17.25 18.02 18.59
CA ARG A 408 -15.88 17.68 18.17
C ARG A 408 -15.81 17.27 16.69
N ARG A 409 -16.70 16.37 16.25
CA ARG A 409 -16.80 15.97 14.83
C ARG A 409 -17.02 17.18 13.93
N THR A 410 -17.99 18.03 14.30
CA THR A 410 -18.29 19.26 13.57
C THR A 410 -17.06 20.18 13.49
N ASN A 411 -16.33 20.33 14.60
CA ASN A 411 -15.08 21.10 14.63
C ASN A 411 -13.98 20.48 13.78
N MET A 412 -13.85 19.16 13.71
CA MET A 412 -12.87 18.51 12.85
C MET A 412 -13.12 18.74 11.37
N ASP A 413 -14.39 18.67 10.94
CA ASP A 413 -14.74 18.98 9.55
C ASP A 413 -14.47 20.46 9.24
N ARG A 414 -14.75 21.36 10.20
CA ARG A 414 -14.36 22.77 10.11
C ARG A 414 -12.85 22.96 10.04
N ILE A 415 -12.06 22.26 10.87
CA ILE A 415 -10.59 22.31 10.88
C ILE A 415 -10.01 21.93 9.51
N LYS A 416 -10.48 20.83 8.92
CA LYS A 416 -10.05 20.40 7.57
C LYS A 416 -10.42 21.43 6.51
N LEU A 417 -11.64 21.96 6.58
CA LEU A 417 -12.09 22.98 5.64
C LEU A 417 -11.31 24.30 5.82
N ILE A 418 -10.99 24.70 7.05
CA ILE A 418 -10.13 25.87 7.33
C ILE A 418 -8.76 25.69 6.68
N ALA A 419 -8.11 24.53 6.86
CA ALA A 419 -6.81 24.25 6.26
C ALA A 419 -6.86 24.32 4.72
N LEU A 420 -7.90 23.74 4.10
CA LEU A 420 -8.12 23.84 2.66
C LEU A 420 -8.35 25.28 2.20
N LEU A 421 -9.18 26.06 2.92
CA LEU A 421 -9.44 27.46 2.61
C LEU A 421 -8.18 28.32 2.73
N ILE A 422 -7.30 28.03 3.70
CA ILE A 422 -6.00 28.70 3.83
C ILE A 422 -5.13 28.39 2.61
N ASP A 423 -5.05 27.13 2.18
CA ASP A 423 -4.26 26.70 1.01
C ASP A 423 -4.76 27.32 -0.30
N GLU A 424 -6.07 27.45 -0.46
CA GLU A 424 -6.71 28.13 -1.60
C GLU A 424 -6.72 29.66 -1.47
N ARG A 425 -6.04 30.22 -0.45
CA ARG A 425 -5.94 31.66 -0.15
C ARG A 425 -7.29 32.35 0.06
N MET A 426 -8.29 31.62 0.52
CA MET A 426 -9.62 32.10 0.89
C MET A 426 -9.64 32.51 2.37
N TRP A 427 -8.88 33.56 2.71
CA TRP A 427 -8.58 33.94 4.09
C TRP A 427 -9.79 34.37 4.93
N GLU A 428 -10.68 35.20 4.39
CA GLU A 428 -11.87 35.68 5.12
C GLU A 428 -12.86 34.53 5.45
N PRO A 429 -13.17 33.62 4.50
CA PRO A 429 -13.89 32.38 4.82
C PRO A 429 -13.20 31.53 5.89
N ALA A 430 -11.87 31.37 5.81
CA ALA A 430 -11.11 30.62 6.81
C ALA A 430 -11.21 31.26 8.20
N GLU A 431 -11.05 32.58 8.32
CA GLU A 431 -11.17 33.32 9.58
C GLU A 431 -12.59 33.22 10.16
N THR A 432 -13.61 33.33 9.32
CA THR A 432 -15.02 33.17 9.71
C THR A 432 -15.28 31.77 10.27
N LEU A 433 -14.75 30.74 9.61
CA LEU A 433 -14.95 29.36 10.03
C LEU A 433 -14.16 29.03 11.30
N LEU A 434 -12.95 29.57 11.43
CA LEU A 434 -12.11 29.47 12.63
C LEU A 434 -12.80 30.10 13.85
N ALA A 435 -13.45 31.26 13.68
CA ALA A 435 -14.21 31.91 14.74
C ALA A 435 -15.40 31.07 15.25
N ARG A 436 -15.92 30.16 14.41
CA ARG A 436 -17.02 29.24 14.74
C ARG A 436 -16.56 27.93 15.38
N LEU A 437 -15.25 27.72 15.59
CA LEU A 437 -14.79 26.59 16.40
C LEU A 437 -15.17 26.85 17.87
N GLU A 438 -16.18 26.11 18.34
CA GLU A 438 -16.74 26.19 19.69
C GLU A 438 -16.48 24.90 20.44
N GLY A 439 -16.18 24.96 21.74
CA GLY A 439 -15.95 23.78 22.57
C GLY A 439 -14.56 23.14 22.37
N PRO A 440 -14.40 21.86 22.74
CA PRO A 440 -13.09 21.22 22.76
C PRO A 440 -12.59 20.93 21.33
N VAL A 441 -11.38 21.37 21.06
CA VAL A 441 -10.52 20.95 19.94
C VAL A 441 -9.23 20.37 20.50
N ASP A 442 -8.46 19.68 19.67
CA ASP A 442 -7.15 19.18 20.09
C ASP A 442 -6.28 20.33 20.66
N PRO A 443 -5.54 20.09 21.76
CA PRO A 443 -4.72 21.13 22.38
C PRO A 443 -3.74 21.77 21.39
N GLY A 444 -3.85 23.09 21.20
CA GLY A 444 -3.02 23.87 20.28
C GLY A 444 -3.48 23.87 18.82
N GLU A 445 -4.56 23.17 18.46
CA GLU A 445 -5.04 23.10 17.07
C GLU A 445 -5.53 24.46 16.56
N ARG A 446 -6.30 25.17 17.39
CA ARG A 446 -6.86 26.48 17.04
C ARG A 446 -5.74 27.49 16.82
N GLU A 447 -4.78 27.53 17.73
CA GLU A 447 -3.60 28.40 17.66
C GLU A 447 -2.76 28.06 16.41
N ALA A 448 -2.59 26.78 16.08
CA ALA A 448 -1.87 26.36 14.88
C ALA A 448 -2.56 26.84 13.59
N LEU A 449 -3.87 26.64 13.46
CA LEU A 449 -4.64 27.09 12.30
C LEU A 449 -4.64 28.62 12.16
N GLU A 450 -4.78 29.34 13.28
CA GLU A 450 -4.67 30.79 13.26
C GLU A 450 -3.25 31.20 12.83
N GLY A 451 -2.23 30.52 13.33
CA GLY A 451 -0.85 30.73 12.92
C GLY A 451 -0.63 30.50 11.43
N TYR A 452 -1.20 29.44 10.84
CA TYR A 452 -1.15 29.17 9.40
C TYR A 452 -1.78 30.32 8.60
N LEU A 453 -2.96 30.77 9.03
CA LEU A 453 -3.66 31.88 8.40
C LEU A 453 -2.84 33.18 8.46
N ARG A 454 -2.25 33.50 9.62
CA ARG A 454 -1.37 34.68 9.77
C ARG A 454 -0.09 34.56 8.94
N ALA A 455 0.48 33.36 8.80
CA ALA A 455 1.66 33.12 7.98
C ALA A 455 1.39 33.42 6.50
N GLU A 456 0.30 32.86 5.95
CA GLU A 456 -0.11 33.07 4.55
C GLU A 456 -0.48 34.54 4.25
N GLN A 457 -0.88 35.30 5.28
CA GLN A 457 -1.12 36.74 5.20
C GLN A 457 0.18 37.59 5.32
N GLY A 458 1.35 36.97 5.52
CA GLY A 458 2.63 37.65 5.74
C GLY A 458 2.80 38.26 7.14
N ARG A 459 1.93 37.92 8.11
CA ARG A 459 1.94 38.42 9.49
C ARG A 459 2.81 37.56 10.40
N CYS A 460 4.10 37.54 10.09
CA CYS A 460 5.00 36.51 10.59
C CYS A 460 5.31 36.54 12.09
N ALA A 461 5.40 37.72 12.70
CA ALA A 461 5.61 37.82 14.14
C ALA A 461 4.42 37.24 14.95
N GLU A 462 3.20 37.46 14.45
CA GLU A 462 1.98 36.95 15.08
C GLU A 462 1.85 35.45 14.89
N SER A 463 2.11 34.97 13.67
CA SER A 463 2.13 33.54 13.35
C SER A 463 3.11 32.77 14.23
N GLN A 464 4.34 33.27 14.41
CA GLN A 464 5.33 32.63 15.30
C GLN A 464 4.85 32.57 16.76
N THR A 465 4.21 33.63 17.25
CA THR A 465 3.65 33.64 18.61
C THR A 465 2.57 32.56 18.77
N LEU A 466 1.70 32.40 17.76
CA LEU A 466 0.65 31.39 17.73
C LEU A 466 1.22 29.97 17.61
N PHE A 467 2.27 29.77 16.82
CA PHE A 467 2.95 28.48 16.70
C PHE A 467 3.62 28.05 18.00
N GLU A 468 4.27 28.96 18.72
CA GLU A 468 4.83 28.65 20.03
C GLU A 468 3.73 28.37 21.07
N ALA A 469 2.62 29.11 21.02
CA ALA A 469 1.45 28.81 21.86
C ALA A 469 0.85 27.42 21.55
N ALA A 470 0.74 27.06 20.26
CA ALA A 470 0.28 25.74 19.83
C ALA A 470 1.20 24.62 20.35
N LYS A 471 2.53 24.79 20.21
CA LYS A 471 3.54 23.84 20.74
C LYS A 471 3.43 23.70 22.25
N ALA A 472 3.30 24.82 22.97
CA ALA A 472 3.13 24.82 24.43
C ALA A 472 1.85 24.12 24.88
N ALA A 473 0.77 24.22 24.09
CA ALA A 473 -0.48 23.51 24.33
C ALA A 473 -0.42 22.00 23.97
N GLY A 474 0.62 21.53 23.27
CA GLY A 474 0.85 20.12 22.98
C GLY A 474 0.83 19.74 21.49
N LYS A 475 0.64 20.70 20.57
CA LYS A 475 0.74 20.46 19.13
C LYS A 475 2.18 20.11 18.75
N ARG A 476 2.41 18.86 18.34
CA ARG A 476 3.76 18.35 18.07
C ARG A 476 4.34 18.73 16.72
N CYS A 477 3.47 18.98 15.73
CA CYS A 477 3.89 19.21 14.35
C CYS A 477 3.20 20.44 13.77
N ILE A 478 4.00 21.31 13.16
CA ILE A 478 3.59 22.46 12.36
C ILE A 478 4.20 22.23 10.97
N PRO A 479 3.41 22.19 9.88
CA PRO A 479 3.95 21.96 8.55
C PRO A 479 5.01 23.01 8.18
N GLU A 480 6.17 22.54 7.72
CA GLU A 480 7.32 23.38 7.41
C GLU A 480 6.99 24.52 6.44
N ARG A 481 6.06 24.31 5.49
CA ARG A 481 5.65 25.35 4.54
C ARG A 481 5.17 26.64 5.21
N TYR A 482 4.49 26.55 6.36
CA TYR A 482 3.97 27.73 7.05
C TYR A 482 5.04 28.39 7.92
N GLU A 483 5.98 27.63 8.48
CA GLU A 483 7.17 28.19 9.13
C GLU A 483 8.07 28.88 8.08
N ALA A 484 8.23 28.27 6.90
CA ALA A 484 9.03 28.76 5.79
C ALA A 484 8.44 30.00 5.11
N ALA A 485 7.10 30.09 4.99
CA ALA A 485 6.41 31.29 4.48
C ALA A 485 6.79 32.55 5.28
N CYS A 486 7.19 32.38 6.54
CA CYS A 486 7.62 33.44 7.43
C CYS A 486 9.12 33.47 7.74
N ALA A 487 9.90 32.56 7.15
CA ALA A 487 11.34 32.54 7.27
C ALA A 487 11.98 33.30 6.09
N ASN A 488 12.30 34.58 6.29
CA ASN A 488 13.42 35.24 5.60
C ASN A 488 14.78 34.74 6.13
N ARG A 489 14.85 33.50 6.62
CA ARG A 489 16.07 32.84 7.08
C ARG A 489 16.32 31.60 6.22
N PRO A 490 17.59 31.30 5.90
CA PRO A 490 17.93 30.08 5.17
C PRO A 490 17.43 28.85 5.94
N PRO A 491 17.07 27.77 5.21
CA PRO A 491 16.42 26.59 5.78
C PRO A 491 17.27 25.94 6.89
N CYS A 492 16.58 25.40 7.90
CA CYS A 492 17.17 24.58 8.96
C CYS A 492 17.58 23.20 8.44
#